data_AF-A0A0Q7DNJ0-F1
#
_entry.id   AF-A0A0Q7DNJ0-F1
#
_cell.length_a   1.000
_cell.length_b   1.000
_cell.length_c   1.000
_cell.angle_alpha   90.00
_cell.angle_beta   90.00
_cell.angle_gamma   90.00
#
_symmetry.space_group_name_H-M   'P 1'
#
loop_
_entity.id
_entity.type
_entity.pdbx_description
1 polymer ?
#
loop_
_entity_poly.entity_id
_entity_poly.type
_entity_poly.pdbx_seq_one_letter_code
_entity_poly.pdbx_strand_id
1 'polypeptide(L)'
;MSQADIDRFRQRCRQFRWLAIFMVVSVGALLALMHVIAPAVMWSRGYGGYPTTLWASMISGLPPACYLFGVWSIGSALGELAKGRLIQPTLAHALRRVGLALGVGGVLSVFVVTNLLRLIGAIEGGFAHFDVPGMTLGMIGGALYLLGGVAEQAGKVQAELDEMI
;
A
#
# COMPACT_ATOMS: atom_id res chain seq x y z
N MET A 1 -18.90 21.22 -19.41
CA MET A 1 -17.44 21.18 -19.13
C MET A 1 -16.72 21.45 -20.44
N SER A 2 -15.78 22.40 -20.51
CA SER A 2 -15.07 22.70 -21.75
C SER A 2 -14.06 21.59 -22.09
N GLN A 3 -13.79 21.32 -23.36
CA GLN A 3 -12.77 20.33 -23.75
C GLN A 3 -11.39 20.62 -23.13
N ALA A 4 -11.05 21.90 -22.96
CA ALA A 4 -9.82 22.33 -22.30
C ALA A 4 -9.74 21.92 -20.81
N ASP A 5 -10.89 21.84 -20.12
CA ASP A 5 -10.93 21.43 -18.70
C ASP A 5 -10.68 19.93 -18.55
N ILE A 6 -11.22 19.14 -19.49
CA ILE A 6 -11.05 17.68 -19.53
C ILE A 6 -9.58 17.34 -19.81
N ASP A 7 -8.93 18.03 -20.75
CA ASP A 7 -7.53 17.78 -21.07
C ASP A 7 -6.59 18.18 -19.92
N ARG A 8 -6.83 19.30 -19.24
CA ARG A 8 -6.09 19.65 -18.01
C ARG A 8 -6.26 18.60 -16.92
N PHE A 9 -7.48 18.09 -16.74
CA PHE A 9 -7.74 17.03 -15.76
C PHE A 9 -6.95 15.76 -16.09
N ARG A 10 -6.98 15.31 -17.35
CA ARG A 10 -6.22 14.14 -17.82
C ARG A 10 -4.71 14.32 -17.63
N GLN A 11 -4.19 15.52 -17.90
CA GLN A 11 -2.78 15.83 -17.73
C GLN A 11 -2.35 15.78 -16.26
N ARG A 12 -3.17 16.33 -15.34
CA ARG A 12 -2.94 16.23 -13.88
C ARG A 12 -2.98 14.78 -13.40
N CYS A 13 -3.95 13.98 -13.83
CA CYS A 13 -4.03 12.56 -13.49
C CYS A 13 -2.78 11.78 -13.99
N ARG A 14 -2.28 12.10 -15.19
CA ARG A 14 -1.05 11.51 -15.72
C ARG A 14 0.18 11.91 -14.91
N GLN A 15 0.27 13.17 -14.49
CA GLN A 15 1.35 13.66 -13.63
C GLN A 15 1.34 12.94 -12.27
N PHE A 16 0.18 12.82 -11.62
CA PHE A 16 0.08 12.11 -10.35
C PHE A 16 0.42 10.62 -10.47
N ARG A 17 0.03 9.95 -11.57
CA ARG A 17 0.49 8.59 -11.85
C ARG A 17 2.01 8.51 -11.90
N TRP A 18 2.65 9.47 -12.57
CA TRP A 18 4.11 9.48 -12.70
C TRP A 18 4.80 9.69 -11.36
N LEU A 19 4.26 10.58 -10.52
CA LEU A 19 4.72 10.79 -9.14
C LEU A 19 4.57 9.52 -8.29
N ALA A 20 3.44 8.83 -8.38
CA ALA A 20 3.23 7.56 -7.67
C ALA A 20 4.21 6.48 -8.13
N ILE A 21 4.46 6.34 -9.43
CA ILE A 21 5.45 5.40 -9.97
C ILE A 21 6.85 5.76 -9.47
N PHE A 22 7.23 7.03 -9.55
CA PHE A 22 8.54 7.51 -9.07
C PHE A 22 8.73 7.21 -7.58
N MET A 23 7.71 7.42 -6.75
CA MET A 23 7.75 7.11 -5.33
C MET A 23 7.89 5.60 -5.10
N VAL A 24 7.12 4.77 -5.81
CA VAL A 24 7.20 3.30 -5.68
C VAL A 24 8.57 2.77 -6.10
N VAL A 25 9.12 3.28 -7.20
CA VAL A 25 10.44 2.86 -7.69
C VAL A 25 11.55 3.32 -6.75
N SER A 26 11.53 4.57 -6.29
CA SER A 26 12.58 5.10 -5.41
C SER A 26 12.56 4.46 -4.03
N VAL A 27 11.40 4.40 -3.37
CA VAL A 27 11.26 3.77 -2.05
C VAL A 27 11.41 2.25 -2.15
N GLY A 28 10.88 1.63 -3.22
CA GLY A 28 11.08 0.20 -3.49
C GLY A 28 12.54 -0.18 -3.71
N ALA A 29 13.32 0.67 -4.41
CA ALA A 29 14.75 0.47 -4.58
C ALA A 29 15.50 0.57 -3.23
N LEU A 30 15.13 1.53 -2.37
CA LEU A 30 15.70 1.64 -1.02
C LEU A 30 15.37 0.41 -0.16
N LEU A 31 14.14 -0.09 -0.20
CA LEU A 31 13.75 -1.31 0.51
C LEU A 31 14.48 -2.54 -0.02
N ALA A 32 14.59 -2.67 -1.35
CA ALA A 32 15.35 -3.76 -1.96
C ALA A 32 16.84 -3.70 -1.56
N LEU A 33 17.42 -2.50 -1.53
CA LEU A 33 18.79 -2.30 -1.06
C LEU A 33 18.95 -2.73 0.40
N MET A 34 18.04 -2.31 1.26
CA MET A 34 18.14 -2.55 2.70
C MET A 34 17.82 -3.99 3.11
N HIS A 35 16.83 -4.64 2.48
CA HIS A 35 16.32 -5.94 2.92
C HIS A 35 16.74 -7.10 2.03
N VAL A 36 17.29 -6.84 0.83
CA VAL A 36 17.76 -7.87 -0.08
C VAL A 36 19.26 -7.74 -0.33
N ILE A 37 19.74 -6.56 -0.71
CA ILE A 37 21.15 -6.37 -1.11
C ILE A 37 22.08 -6.41 0.11
N ALA A 38 21.77 -5.67 1.18
CA ALA A 38 22.59 -5.68 2.40
C ALA A 38 22.78 -7.09 3.00
N PRO A 39 21.72 -7.90 3.24
CA PRO A 39 21.90 -9.25 3.74
C PRO A 39 22.57 -10.20 2.73
N ALA A 40 22.34 -10.05 1.42
CA ALA A 40 23.04 -10.84 0.40
C ALA A 40 24.55 -10.54 0.35
N VAL A 41 24.94 -9.27 0.50
CA VAL A 41 26.35 -8.86 0.59
C VAL A 41 26.98 -9.37 1.88
N MET A 42 26.26 -9.33 3.01
CA MET A 42 26.74 -9.91 4.27
C MET A 42 26.95 -11.43 4.18
N TRP A 43 26.03 -12.15 3.52
CA TRP A 43 26.18 -13.59 3.26
C TRP A 43 27.42 -13.85 2.41
N SER A 44 27.56 -13.17 1.26
CA SER A 44 28.70 -13.37 0.35
C SER A 44 30.06 -13.03 0.97
N ARG A 45 30.10 -12.15 1.98
CA ARG A 45 31.33 -11.78 2.72
C ARG A 45 31.69 -12.75 3.84
N GLY A 46 30.94 -13.84 4.05
CA GLY A 46 31.28 -14.88 5.03
C GLY A 46 31.04 -14.49 6.50
N TYR A 47 30.40 -13.34 6.76
CA TYR A 47 29.97 -12.93 8.11
C TYR A 47 28.67 -13.64 8.53
N GLY A 48 28.54 -14.93 8.20
CA GLY A 48 27.34 -15.75 8.42
C GLY A 48 27.11 -16.12 9.88
N GLY A 49 26.90 -15.12 10.74
CA GLY A 49 26.41 -15.29 12.11
C GLY A 49 24.88 -15.19 12.14
N TYR A 50 24.24 -16.30 12.51
CA TYR A 50 22.81 -16.48 12.79
C TYR A 50 21.81 -16.42 11.61
N PRO A 51 21.13 -17.55 11.27
CA PRO A 51 20.05 -17.57 10.26
C PRO A 51 18.85 -16.70 10.64
N THR A 52 18.73 -16.29 11.92
CA THR A 52 17.63 -15.45 12.43
C THR A 52 17.63 -14.04 11.84
N THR A 53 18.77 -13.50 11.41
CA THR A 53 18.90 -12.12 10.89
C THR A 53 18.30 -11.95 9.48
N LEU A 54 18.43 -12.96 8.62
CA LEU A 54 17.83 -13.01 7.29
C LEU A 54 16.31 -13.13 7.37
N TRP A 55 15.80 -14.04 8.21
CA TRP A 55 14.36 -14.19 8.43
C TRP A 55 13.75 -12.92 9.01
N ALA A 56 14.39 -12.31 10.02
CA ALA A 56 13.95 -11.03 10.59
C ALA A 56 13.86 -9.93 9.53
N SER A 57 14.86 -9.81 8.64
CA SER A 57 14.87 -8.80 7.58
C SER A 57 13.73 -8.98 6.57
N MET A 58 13.41 -10.23 6.20
CA MET A 58 12.28 -10.52 5.31
C MET A 58 10.93 -10.21 5.97
N ILE A 59 10.79 -10.55 7.25
CA ILE A 59 9.58 -10.29 8.04
C ILE A 59 9.34 -8.79 8.18
N SER A 60 10.37 -8.02 8.50
CA SER A 60 10.30 -6.56 8.60
C SER A 60 10.00 -5.86 7.26
N GLY A 61 10.26 -6.52 6.13
CA GLY A 61 10.00 -5.98 4.78
C GLY A 61 8.56 -6.13 4.29
N LEU A 62 7.76 -6.99 4.90
CA LEU A 62 6.39 -7.27 4.48
C LEU A 62 5.46 -6.05 4.60
N PRO A 63 5.38 -5.33 5.74
CA PRO A 63 4.51 -4.16 5.85
C PRO A 63 4.85 -3.03 4.85
N PRO A 64 6.13 -2.62 4.70
CA PRO A 64 6.51 -1.64 3.69
C PRO A 64 6.14 -2.04 2.26
N ALA A 65 6.26 -3.33 1.91
CA ALA A 65 5.85 -3.83 0.59
C ALA A 65 4.34 -3.68 0.37
N CYS A 66 3.52 -3.98 1.38
CA CYS A 66 2.07 -3.75 1.34
C CYS A 66 1.73 -2.25 1.18
N TYR A 67 2.47 -1.36 1.84
CA TYR A 67 2.26 0.08 1.70
C TYR A 67 2.61 0.59 0.30
N LEU A 68 3.71 0.11 -0.30
CA LEU A 68 4.06 0.42 -1.68
C LEU A 68 3.02 -0.06 -2.68
N PHE A 69 2.44 -1.24 -2.44
CA PHE A 69 1.33 -1.73 -3.26
C PHE A 69 0.11 -0.78 -3.19
N GLY A 70 -0.19 -0.22 -2.02
CA GLY A 70 -1.22 0.81 -1.87
C GLY A 70 -0.96 2.03 -2.77
N VAL A 71 0.26 2.58 -2.71
CA VAL A 71 0.66 3.72 -3.56
C VAL A 71 0.56 3.37 -5.05
N TRP A 72 1.02 2.19 -5.43
CA TRP A 72 0.93 1.71 -6.81
C TRP A 72 -0.53 1.57 -7.29
N SER A 73 -1.42 1.11 -6.41
CA SER A 73 -2.85 1.05 -6.69
C SER A 73 -3.46 2.44 -6.93
N ILE A 74 -3.02 3.47 -6.20
CA ILE A 74 -3.47 4.86 -6.44
C ILE A 74 -2.96 5.35 -7.79
N GLY A 75 -1.67 5.14 -8.07
CA GLY A 75 -1.05 5.56 -9.34
C GLY A 75 -1.71 4.89 -10.55
N SER A 76 -2.00 3.59 -10.47
CA SER A 76 -2.67 2.86 -11.54
C SER A 76 -4.10 3.37 -11.77
N ALA A 77 -4.88 3.62 -10.71
CA ALA A 77 -6.22 4.19 -10.81
C ALA A 77 -6.24 5.59 -11.44
N LEU A 78 -5.34 6.48 -11.03
CA LEU A 78 -5.17 7.79 -11.67
C LEU A 78 -4.78 7.68 -13.14
N GLY A 79 -4.00 6.65 -13.49
CA GLY A 79 -3.69 6.31 -14.86
C GLY A 79 -4.89 5.86 -15.68
N GLU A 80 -5.88 5.20 -15.08
CA GLU A 80 -7.13 4.82 -15.73
C GLU A 80 -8.08 6.02 -15.90
N LEU A 81 -8.12 6.91 -14.91
CA LEU A 81 -8.87 8.18 -14.99
C LEU A 81 -8.34 9.07 -16.13
N ALA A 82 -7.01 9.13 -16.30
CA ALA A 82 -6.38 9.86 -17.41
C ALA A 82 -6.76 9.30 -18.80
N LYS A 83 -7.14 8.02 -18.89
CA LYS A 83 -7.59 7.37 -20.12
C LYS A 83 -9.07 7.57 -20.41
N GLY A 84 -9.80 8.27 -19.52
CA GLY A 84 -11.22 8.57 -19.70
C GLY A 84 -12.19 7.50 -19.18
N ARG A 85 -11.76 6.61 -18.27
CA ARG A 85 -12.71 5.74 -17.54
C ARG A 85 -13.61 6.55 -16.61
N LEU A 86 -14.78 6.01 -16.28
CA LEU A 86 -15.71 6.62 -15.32
C LEU A 86 -15.03 6.86 -13.95
N ILE A 87 -15.15 8.09 -13.45
CA ILE A 87 -14.45 8.56 -12.25
C ILE A 87 -14.89 7.80 -10.99
N GLN A 88 -16.21 7.63 -10.85
CA GLN A 88 -16.86 7.08 -9.66
C GLN A 88 -16.49 5.60 -9.38
N PRO A 89 -16.63 4.65 -10.32
CA PRO A 89 -16.24 3.26 -10.12
C PRO A 89 -14.72 3.09 -9.98
N THR A 90 -13.91 3.83 -10.75
CA THR A 90 -12.44 3.73 -10.66
C THR A 90 -11.92 4.21 -9.30
N LEU A 91 -12.49 5.30 -8.76
CA LEU A 91 -12.11 5.80 -7.44
C LEU A 91 -12.55 4.85 -6.32
N ALA A 92 -13.77 4.31 -6.38
CA ALA A 92 -14.27 3.35 -5.40
C ALA A 92 -13.41 2.07 -5.35
N HIS A 93 -13.05 1.51 -6.51
CA HIS A 93 -12.15 0.37 -6.58
C HIS A 93 -10.73 0.70 -6.08
N ALA A 94 -10.21 1.88 -6.39
CA ALA A 94 -8.92 2.34 -5.90
C ALA A 94 -8.91 2.43 -4.37
N LEU A 95 -9.93 3.06 -3.78
CA LEU A 95 -10.11 3.19 -2.32
C LEU A 95 -10.14 1.82 -1.63
N ARG A 96 -10.88 0.83 -2.18
CA ARG A 96 -10.90 -0.53 -1.61
C ARG A 96 -9.54 -1.22 -1.67
N ARG A 97 -8.85 -1.15 -2.81
CA ARG A 97 -7.54 -1.79 -2.97
C ARG A 97 -6.48 -1.18 -2.07
N VAL A 98 -6.47 0.15 -1.96
CA VAL A 98 -5.57 0.88 -1.05
C VAL A 98 -5.91 0.56 0.40
N GLY A 99 -7.20 0.58 0.75
CA GLY A 99 -7.66 0.24 2.09
C GLY A 99 -7.25 -1.18 2.51
N LEU A 100 -7.40 -2.15 1.61
CA LEU A 100 -6.91 -3.52 1.83
C LEU A 100 -5.39 -3.57 1.98
N ALA A 101 -4.65 -2.89 1.12
CA ALA A 101 -3.18 -2.89 1.16
C ALA A 101 -2.65 -2.30 2.48
N LEU A 102 -3.19 -1.16 2.89
CA LEU A 102 -2.81 -0.50 4.14
C LEU A 102 -3.31 -1.25 5.37
N GLY A 103 -4.54 -1.77 5.32
CA GLY A 103 -5.14 -2.56 6.39
C GLY A 103 -4.36 -3.85 6.66
N VAL A 104 -4.09 -4.62 5.61
CA VAL A 104 -3.27 -5.84 5.69
C VAL A 104 -1.85 -5.49 6.11
N GLY A 105 -1.23 -4.44 5.54
CA GLY A 105 0.11 -4.00 5.95
C GLY A 105 0.19 -3.62 7.43
N GLY A 106 -0.82 -2.91 7.95
CA GLY A 106 -0.92 -2.55 9.38
C GLY A 106 -1.10 -3.78 10.28
N VAL A 107 -1.98 -4.72 9.90
CA VAL A 107 -2.15 -5.98 10.65
C VAL A 107 -0.87 -6.82 10.62
N LEU A 108 -0.21 -6.91 9.47
CA LEU A 108 1.09 -7.58 9.36
C LEU A 108 2.14 -6.93 10.25
N SER A 109 2.20 -5.59 10.29
CA SER A 109 3.15 -4.88 11.16
C SER A 109 2.91 -5.17 12.65
N VAL A 110 1.66 -5.00 13.09
CA VAL A 110 1.31 -5.09 14.50
C VAL A 110 1.32 -6.53 15.00
N PHE A 111 0.75 -7.46 14.23
CA PHE A 111 0.60 -8.86 14.65
C PHE A 111 1.72 -9.74 14.13
N VAL A 112 2.00 -9.74 12.82
CA VAL A 112 2.92 -10.73 12.22
C VAL A 112 4.37 -10.38 12.54
N VAL A 113 4.82 -9.16 12.31
CA VAL A 113 6.20 -8.75 12.57
C VAL A 113 6.53 -8.86 14.06
N THR A 114 5.67 -8.30 14.92
CA THR A 114 5.86 -8.34 16.37
C THR A 114 5.85 -9.78 16.93
N ASN A 115 4.95 -10.66 16.48
CA ASN A 115 4.90 -12.03 16.99
C ASN A 115 6.01 -12.91 16.42
N LEU A 116 6.40 -12.76 15.16
CA LEU A 116 7.49 -13.57 14.60
C LEU A 116 8.84 -13.16 15.17
N LEU A 117 9.15 -11.86 15.29
CA LEU A 117 10.41 -11.42 15.91
C LEU A 117 10.53 -11.90 17.36
N ARG A 118 9.39 -12.01 18.06
CA ARG A 118 9.30 -12.60 19.39
C ARG A 118 9.53 -14.12 19.38
N LEU A 119 8.95 -14.86 18.43
CA LEU A 119 9.14 -16.31 18.31
C LEU A 119 10.60 -16.70 18.05
N ILE A 120 11.34 -15.84 17.32
CA ILE A 120 12.73 -16.09 16.92
C ILE A 120 13.73 -15.61 18.01
N GLY A 121 13.25 -15.03 19.12
CA GLY A 121 14.11 -14.55 20.22
C GLY A 121 14.99 -13.35 19.85
N ALA A 122 14.68 -12.64 18.77
CA ALA A 122 15.46 -11.49 18.29
C ALA A 122 15.25 -10.22 19.12
N ILE A 123 14.27 -10.23 20.05
CA ILE A 123 13.93 -9.10 20.91
C ILE A 123 13.78 -9.62 22.35
N GLU A 124 14.72 -9.25 23.24
CA GLU A 124 14.55 -9.35 24.70
C GLU A 124 14.05 -7.98 25.22
N GLY A 125 12.74 -7.81 25.34
CA GLY A 125 12.13 -6.55 25.78
C GLY A 125 10.63 -6.69 26.04
N GLY A 126 10.13 -5.99 27.08
CA GLY A 126 8.79 -6.15 27.64
C GLY A 126 7.62 -6.05 26.64
N PHE A 127 6.48 -6.63 27.04
CA PHE A 127 5.22 -6.87 26.31
C PHE A 127 4.59 -5.72 25.48
N ALA A 128 5.24 -4.56 25.31
CA ALA A 128 4.67 -3.34 24.77
C ALA A 128 5.52 -2.70 23.66
N HIS A 129 5.98 -3.45 22.66
CA HIS A 129 6.35 -2.84 21.37
C HIS A 129 5.09 -2.71 20.51
N PHE A 130 4.22 -1.78 20.90
CA PHE A 130 3.04 -1.42 20.12
C PHE A 130 3.50 -0.48 18.99
N ASP A 131 3.53 -1.00 17.77
CA ASP A 131 3.73 -0.19 16.57
C ASP A 131 2.48 0.68 16.34
N VAL A 132 2.41 1.81 17.06
CA VAL A 132 1.36 2.82 16.93
C VAL A 132 1.23 3.28 15.46
N PRO A 133 2.32 3.49 14.70
CA PRO A 133 2.23 3.68 13.25
C PRO A 133 1.49 2.55 12.52
N GLY A 134 1.82 1.28 12.79
CA GLY A 134 1.14 0.12 12.21
C GLY A 134 -0.36 0.04 12.55
N MET A 135 -0.74 0.34 13.80
CA MET A 135 -2.14 0.37 14.24
C MET A 135 -2.93 1.49 13.55
N THR A 136 -2.35 2.68 13.48
CA THR A 136 -3.00 3.84 12.83
C THR A 136 -3.16 3.62 11.33
N LEU A 137 -2.14 3.10 10.65
CA LEU A 137 -2.21 2.70 9.25
C LEU A 137 -3.26 1.61 9.01
N GLY A 138 -3.35 0.63 9.91
CA GLY A 138 -4.38 -0.42 9.87
C GLY A 138 -5.79 0.16 9.96
N MET A 139 -6.04 1.06 10.91
CA MET A 139 -7.34 1.73 11.07
C MET A 139 -7.69 2.61 9.86
N ILE A 140 -6.74 3.40 9.36
CA ILE A 140 -6.94 4.23 8.17
C ILE A 140 -7.24 3.35 6.95
N GLY A 141 -6.51 2.24 6.79
CA GLY A 141 -6.76 1.26 5.73
C GLY A 141 -8.17 0.68 5.81
N GLY A 142 -8.61 0.29 7.01
CA GLY A 142 -9.99 -0.19 7.23
C GLY A 142 -11.05 0.86 6.88
N ALA A 143 -10.85 2.12 7.29
CA ALA A 143 -11.76 3.21 6.96
C ALA A 143 -11.85 3.45 5.44
N LEU A 144 -10.71 3.47 4.74
CA LEU A 144 -10.67 3.63 3.29
C LEU A 144 -11.36 2.46 2.56
N TYR A 145 -11.22 1.24 3.09
CA TYR A 145 -11.91 0.07 2.54
C TYR A 145 -13.42 0.20 2.65
N LEU A 146 -13.93 0.60 3.82
CA LEU A 146 -15.36 0.81 4.04
C LEU A 146 -15.91 1.95 3.15
N LEU A 147 -15.19 3.08 3.07
CA LEU A 147 -15.57 4.20 2.20
C LEU A 147 -15.62 3.79 0.73
N GLY A 148 -14.67 2.99 0.26
CA GLY A 148 -14.70 2.45 -1.10
C GLY A 148 -15.91 1.55 -1.36
N GLY A 149 -16.34 0.77 -0.36
CA GLY A 149 -17.56 -0.05 -0.43
C GLY A 149 -18.83 0.79 -0.54
N VAL A 150 -18.95 1.84 0.29
CA VAL A 150 -20.09 2.77 0.26
C VAL A 150 -20.14 3.52 -1.07
N ALA A 151 -18.99 3.99 -1.58
CA ALA A 151 -18.92 4.67 -2.87
C ALA A 151 -19.35 3.77 -4.04
N GLU A 152 -19.00 2.48 -3.99
CA GLU A 152 -19.42 1.49 -4.99
C GLU A 152 -20.94 1.24 -4.94
N GLN A 153 -21.51 1.12 -3.74
CA GLN A 153 -22.95 0.96 -3.55
C GLN A 153 -23.73 2.18 -4.02
N ALA A 154 -23.26 3.39 -3.69
CA ALA A 154 -23.87 4.63 -4.15
C ALA A 154 -23.89 4.72 -5.68
N GLY A 155 -22.82 4.27 -6.34
CA GLY A 155 -22.77 4.21 -7.81
C GLY A 155 -23.78 3.23 -8.41
N LYS A 156 -24.03 2.08 -7.77
CA LYS A 156 -25.03 1.10 -8.23
C LYS A 156 -26.46 1.63 -8.06
N VAL A 157 -26.77 2.21 -6.91
CA VAL A 157 -28.09 2.82 -6.65
C VAL A 157 -28.37 3.97 -7.62
N GLN A 158 -27.35 4.78 -7.93
CA GLN A 158 -27.49 5.87 -8.90
C GLN A 158 -27.75 5.36 -10.32
N ALA A 159 -27.14 4.23 -10.70
CA ALA A 159 -27.40 3.59 -12.00
C ALA A 159 -28.82 3.02 -12.10
N GLU A 160 -29.34 2.44 -11.02
CA GLU A 160 -30.74 1.94 -10.98
C GLU A 160 -31.76 3.09 -11.07
N LEU A 161 -31.50 4.22 -10.42
CA LEU A 161 -32.35 5.40 -10.50
C LEU A 161 -32.38 6.02 -11.91
N ASP A 162 -31.25 5.97 -12.63
CA ASP A 162 -31.15 6.47 -14.01
C ASP A 162 -31.87 5.54 -15.01
N GLU A 163 -32.04 4.26 -14.67
CA GLU A 163 -32.81 3.29 -15.47
C GLU A 163 -34.34 3.43 -15.27
N MET A 164 -34.78 4.07 -14.17
CA MET A 164 -36.21 4.29 -13.88
C MET A 164 -36.78 5.58 -14.50
N ILE A 165 -35.94 6.44 -15.10
CA ILE A 165 -36.31 7.69 -15.78
C ILE A 165 -36.35 7.46 -17.29
#